data_AF-A0A965JK19-F1
#
_entry.id   AF-A0A965JK19-F1
#
_cell.length_a   1.000
_cell.length_b   1.000
_cell.length_c   1.000
_cell.angle_alpha   90.00
_cell.angle_beta   90.00
_cell.angle_gamma   90.00
#
_symmetry.space_group_name_H-M   'P 1'
#
loop_
_entity.id
_entity.type
_entity.pdbx_description
1 polymer ?
#
loop_
_entity_poly.entity_id
_entity_poly.type
_entity_poly.pdbx_seq_one_letter_code
_entity_poly.pdbx_strand_id
1 'polypeptide(L)'
;MVCMVAATAAQAHGDVRCDAIPKTEWRPDSELRDRLVADGWQVRRIKVENGCYEVYALDKAGKKVEAFFHPKTLDPVSPAPKSK
;
A
#
# COMPACT_ATOMS: atom_id res chain seq x y z
N MET A 1 6.94 1.48 -38.65
CA MET A 1 5.95 1.23 -37.57
C MET A 1 6.74 1.01 -36.29
N VAL A 2 6.88 2.06 -35.46
CA VAL A 2 7.67 2.00 -34.22
C VAL A 2 6.71 1.73 -33.07
N CYS A 3 6.72 0.52 -32.54
CA CYS A 3 6.08 0.22 -31.26
C CYS A 3 6.91 0.86 -30.15
N MET A 4 6.50 2.05 -29.69
CA MET A 4 6.96 2.58 -28.42
C MET A 4 6.36 1.73 -27.30
N VAL A 5 7.16 0.79 -26.78
CA VAL A 5 6.83 0.09 -25.55
C VAL A 5 7.06 1.07 -24.40
N ALA A 6 5.99 1.68 -23.91
CA ALA A 6 6.02 2.45 -22.67
C ALA A 6 6.24 1.46 -21.51
N ALA A 7 7.50 1.21 -21.16
CA ALA A 7 7.87 0.52 -19.95
C ALA A 7 7.45 1.39 -18.77
N THR A 8 6.28 1.09 -18.19
CA THR A 8 5.91 1.63 -16.88
C THR A 8 6.98 1.21 -15.88
N ALA A 9 7.79 2.17 -15.43
CA ALA A 9 8.75 1.92 -14.37
C ALA A 9 7.97 1.43 -13.15
N ALA A 10 8.12 0.15 -12.82
CA ALA A 10 7.81 -0.33 -11.48
C ALA A 10 8.84 0.31 -10.56
N GLN A 11 8.52 1.50 -10.04
CA GLN A 11 9.34 2.18 -9.05
C GLN A 11 9.41 1.23 -7.86
N ALA A 12 10.55 0.58 -7.62
CA ALA A 12 10.73 -0.25 -6.44
C ALA A 12 10.71 0.70 -5.23
N HIS A 13 9.77 0.51 -4.31
CA HIS A 13 9.61 1.34 -3.11
C HIS A 13 10.66 1.01 -2.04
N GLY A 14 11.92 0.82 -2.45
CA GLY A 14 13.02 0.38 -1.59
C GLY A 14 13.37 1.34 -0.45
N ASP A 15 12.84 2.56 -0.50
CA ASP A 15 13.05 3.60 0.51
C ASP A 15 12.00 3.60 1.62
N VAL A 16 10.81 3.00 1.41
CA VAL A 16 9.76 2.96 2.43
C VAL A 16 10.01 1.78 3.36
N ARG A 17 10.20 2.07 4.66
CA ARG A 17 10.43 1.08 5.72
C ARG A 17 9.57 1.39 6.93
N CYS A 18 9.07 0.34 7.57
CA CYS A 18 8.45 0.41 8.88
C CYS A 18 9.40 -0.16 9.93
N ASP A 19 9.15 0.17 11.20
CA ASP A 19 9.94 -0.34 12.30
C ASP A 19 9.89 -1.88 12.36
N ALA A 20 11.04 -2.49 12.64
CA ALA A 20 11.16 -3.93 12.80
C ALA A 20 10.53 -4.36 14.13
N ILE A 21 9.24 -4.73 14.08
CA ILE A 21 8.50 -5.23 15.24
C ILE A 21 8.22 -6.75 15.12
N PRO A 22 8.13 -7.48 16.25
CA PRO A 22 7.73 -8.87 16.26
C PRO A 22 6.38 -9.09 15.55
N LYS A 23 6.25 -10.16 14.77
CA LYS A 23 4.99 -10.49 14.06
C LYS A 23 3.79 -10.68 15.00
N THR A 24 4.02 -11.00 16.26
CA THR A 24 2.97 -11.09 17.29
C THR A 24 2.35 -9.73 17.64
N GLU A 25 3.01 -8.62 17.32
CA GLU A 25 2.49 -7.27 17.50
C GLU A 25 1.79 -6.73 16.25
N TRP A 26 1.77 -7.51 15.16
CA TRP A 26 1.10 -7.11 13.93
C TRP A 26 -0.39 -7.35 14.07
N ARG A 27 -1.17 -6.32 13.73
CA ARG A 27 -2.61 -6.46 13.53
C ARG A 27 -2.84 -7.14 12.18
N PRO A 28 -3.91 -7.94 12.04
CA PRO A 28 -4.18 -8.66 10.79
C PRO A 28 -4.46 -7.69 9.63
N ASP A 29 -4.07 -8.08 8.41
CA ASP A 29 -4.30 -7.26 7.22
C ASP A 29 -5.79 -7.09 6.88
N SER A 30 -6.65 -8.01 7.35
CA SER A 30 -8.11 -7.88 7.27
C SER A 30 -8.62 -6.64 8.00
N GLU A 31 -8.03 -6.31 9.15
CA GLU A 31 -8.44 -5.13 9.93
C GLU A 31 -8.06 -3.82 9.20
N LEU A 32 -6.91 -3.80 8.53
CA LEU A 32 -6.53 -2.70 7.65
C LEU A 32 -7.48 -2.60 6.46
N ARG A 33 -7.83 -3.74 5.85
CA ARG A 33 -8.78 -3.80 4.73
C ARG A 33 -10.13 -3.22 5.12
N ASP A 34 -10.67 -3.64 6.25
CA ASP A 34 -11.99 -3.21 6.72
C ASP A 34 -12.00 -1.71 7.00
N ARG A 35 -10.95 -1.17 7.63
CA ARG A 35 -10.77 0.29 7.82
C ARG A 35 -10.78 1.03 6.48
N LEU A 36 -9.98 0.58 5.51
CA LEU A 36 -9.87 1.26 4.21
C LEU A 36 -11.17 1.19 3.40
N VAL A 37 -11.88 0.05 3.45
CA VAL A 37 -13.20 -0.08 2.80
C VAL A 37 -14.21 0.86 3.46
N ALA A 38 -14.20 0.98 4.79
CA ALA A 38 -15.04 1.96 5.50
C ALA A 38 -14.70 3.42 5.11
N ASP A 39 -13.42 3.70 4.83
CA ASP A 39 -12.94 5.00 4.32
C ASP A 39 -13.24 5.23 2.82
N GLY A 40 -13.95 4.31 2.16
CA GLY A 40 -14.40 4.42 0.77
C GLY A 40 -13.37 3.92 -0.26
N TRP A 41 -12.35 3.18 0.16
CA TRP A 41 -11.35 2.61 -0.73
C TRP A 41 -11.78 1.22 -1.22
N GLN A 42 -11.42 0.89 -2.45
CA GLN A 42 -11.56 -0.46 -2.99
C GLN A 42 -10.22 -1.19 -2.92
N VAL A 43 -9.98 -1.92 -1.82
CA VAL A 43 -8.71 -2.63 -1.59
C VAL A 43 -8.60 -3.85 -2.49
N ARG A 44 -7.61 -3.85 -3.39
CA ARG A 44 -7.39 -4.93 -4.36
C ARG A 44 -6.36 -5.94 -3.88
N ARG A 45 -5.31 -5.48 -3.17
CA ARG A 45 -4.24 -6.34 -2.66
C ARG A 45 -3.56 -5.69 -1.47
N ILE A 46 -3.20 -6.50 -0.48
CA ILE A 46 -2.29 -6.12 0.61
C ILE A 46 -1.10 -7.07 0.55
N LYS A 47 0.11 -6.54 0.69
CA LYS A 47 1.34 -7.31 0.79
C LYS A 47 2.14 -6.85 1.99
N VAL A 48 3.09 -7.67 2.42
CA VAL A 48 4.12 -7.27 3.37
C VAL A 48 5.38 -6.91 2.59
N GLU A 49 5.84 -5.67 2.72
CA GLU A 49 7.04 -5.15 2.05
C GLU A 49 7.80 -4.27 3.04
N ASN A 50 9.10 -4.52 3.23
CA ASN A 50 9.96 -3.71 4.12
C ASN A 50 9.40 -3.46 5.54
N GLY A 51 8.73 -4.47 6.10
CA GLY A 51 8.10 -4.38 7.42
C GLY A 51 6.76 -3.64 7.46
N CYS A 52 6.25 -3.16 6.32
CA CYS A 52 4.98 -2.47 6.20
C CYS A 52 3.91 -3.34 5.52
N TYR A 53 2.65 -2.94 5.66
CA TYR A 53 1.60 -3.34 4.74
C TYR A 53 1.57 -2.42 3.52
N GLU A 54 1.89 -2.96 2.34
CA GLU A 54 1.74 -2.29 1.05
C GLU A 54 0.34 -2.59 0.48
N VAL A 55 -0.46 -1.55 0.29
CA VAL A 55 -1.85 -1.64 -0.17
C VAL A 55 -1.98 -1.09 -1.58
N TYR A 56 -2.53 -1.91 -2.47
CA TYR A 56 -3.00 -1.51 -3.79
C TYR A 56 -4.51 -1.37 -3.78
N ALA A 57 -5.03 -0.19 -4.08
CA ALA A 57 -6.46 0.09 -4.01
C ALA A 57 -6.92 1.07 -5.11
N LEU A 58 -8.23 1.24 -5.23
CA LEU A 58 -8.81 2.49 -5.73
C LEU A 58 -9.14 3.36 -4.51
N ASP A 59 -8.74 4.62 -4.52
CA ASP A 59 -9.16 5.57 -3.48
C ASP A 59 -10.64 5.98 -3.64
N LYS A 60 -11.12 6.83 -2.74
CA LYS A 60 -12.50 7.37 -2.79
C LYS A 60 -12.86 8.14 -4.07
N ALA A 61 -11.86 8.58 -4.85
CA ALA A 61 -12.05 9.24 -6.14
C ALA A 61 -11.99 8.24 -7.32
N GLY A 62 -11.88 6.94 -7.04
CA GLY A 62 -11.73 5.88 -8.04
C GLY A 62 -10.32 5.83 -8.65
N LYS A 63 -9.34 6.51 -8.07
CA LYS A 63 -7.96 6.54 -8.59
C LYS A 63 -7.17 5.36 -8.07
N LYS A 64 -6.40 4.70 -8.94
CA LYS A 64 -5.45 3.66 -8.50
C LYS A 64 -4.39 4.30 -7.62
N VAL A 65 -4.22 3.76 -6.43
CA VAL A 65 -3.23 4.20 -5.46
C VAL A 65 -2.44 3.03 -4.90
N GLU A 66 -1.21 3.33 -4.52
CA GLU A 66 -0.38 2.48 -3.69
C GLU A 66 -0.02 3.24 -2.40
N ALA A 67 -0.27 2.62 -1.25
CA ALA A 67 -0.11 3.22 0.07
C ALA A 67 0.51 2.23 1.05
N PHE A 68 1.35 2.72 1.97
CA PHE A 68 2.02 1.91 2.97
C PHE A 68 1.41 2.18 4.34
N PHE A 69 1.27 1.13 5.17
CA PHE A 69 0.71 1.24 6.50
C PHE A 69 1.58 0.49 7.51
N HIS A 70 1.71 1.05 8.71
CA HIS A 70 2.45 0.43 9.79
C HIS A 70 1.65 -0.76 10.37
N PRO A 71 2.22 -1.96 10.50
CA PRO A 71 1.43 -3.17 10.81
C PRO A 71 0.87 -3.23 12.24
N LYS A 72 1.42 -2.45 13.18
CA LYS A 72 0.90 -2.36 14.56
C LYS A 72 -0.19 -1.33 14.74
N THR A 73 -0.04 -0.16 14.10
CA THR A 73 -0.96 0.97 14.30
C THR A 73 -2.00 1.05 13.19
N LEU A 74 -1.71 0.45 12.03
CA LEU A 74 -2.46 0.57 10.78
C LEU A 74 -2.52 1.99 10.24
N ASP A 75 -1.60 2.85 10.66
CA ASP A 75 -1.52 4.23 10.20
C ASP A 75 -0.71 4.35 8.92
N PRO A 76 -1.06 5.32 8.05
CA PRO A 76 -0.35 5.53 6.80
C PRO A 76 1.10 5.96 7.05
N VAL A 77 2.00 5.42 6.24
CA VAL A 77 3.43 5.70 6.25
C VAL A 77 3.76 6.60 5.07
N SER A 78 4.56 7.64 5.31
CA SER A 78 5.06 8.54 4.27
C SER A 78 6.14 7.84 3.43
N PRO A 79 6.20 8.06 2.10
CA PRO A 79 5.52 9.08 1.31
C PRO A 79 4.03 8.79 1.10
N ALA A 80 3.26 9.87 0.90
CA ALA A 80 1.82 9.83 0.64
C ALA A 80 1.44 8.85 -0.50
N PRO A 81 0.18 8.37 -0.53
CA PRO A 81 -0.28 7.41 -1.53
C PRO A 81 0.04 7.90 -2.95
N LYS A 82 0.87 7.15 -3.67
CA LYS A 82 1.22 7.48 -5.05
C LYS A 82 0.16 6.92 -5.96
N SER A 83 -0.30 7.73 -6.90
CA SER A 83 -1.22 7.24 -7.91
C SER A 83 -0.48 6.36 -8.91
N LYS A 84 -1.03 5.18 -9.17
CA LYS A 84 -0.42 4.18 -10.04
C LYS A 84 -1.05 4.17 -11.43
#